data_AF-A0A1Y1JTJ4-F1
#
_entry.id   AF-A0A1Y1JTJ4-F1
#
_cell.length_a   1.000
_cell.length_b   1.000
_cell.length_c   1.000
_cell.angle_alpha   90.00
_cell.angle_beta   90.00
_cell.angle_gamma   90.00
#
_symmetry.space_group_name_H-M   'P 1'
#
loop_
_entity.id
_entity.type
_entity.pdbx_description
1 polymer ?
#
loop_
_entity_poly.entity_id
_entity_poly.type
_entity_poly.pdbx_seq_one_letter_code
_entity_poly.pdbx_strand_id
1 'polypeptide(L)'
;MNYKRDLVNIEEDVNVRSAIADIVKSEPEDCPTFVCNVDDIIAKHELWRKLMPRIEPHYAVKCNDSDIVLRTIAALGLGFDCASKVEIERVLSIGVDPSKIIFAHTVKFDNHIKYAVENNVTLMTFDTEHELRKMKATAPCVRAVIRIRYDSNAKVVLGTKFGCDPYTEAPGLLELAKSVGIDVVGVSFHVGSGSKDFVSFYNAIHSANHVFGIAKDLGLHFDLLDIGGGFPGKPSDSIETFAEHVNAAIEECFSDPKIRIISEPGMYFVESAFTLACSIYGVTESVVQDENVYNYFVSDGVFGNFTSVVSYDMDVLPEALRDDEGEKYLSVIRGPTTDAHDVIPRTFLLPKMKYGDYIIFHYMGSYTSVLTTPFNGFGESHYYYVVSKDNWCRLQSSKLPLPNSYCNLLCEKK
;
A
#
# COMPACT_ATOMS: atom_id res chain seq x y z
N MET A 1 14.73 -15.31 -0.25
CA MET A 1 14.66 -15.15 -1.71
C MET A 1 15.70 -14.10 -2.10
N ASN A 2 16.66 -14.46 -2.95
CA ASN A 2 17.75 -13.57 -3.37
C ASN A 2 17.19 -12.58 -4.40
N TYR A 3 16.72 -11.42 -3.95
CA TYR A 3 16.35 -10.30 -4.82
C TYR A 3 17.62 -9.70 -5.44
N LYS A 4 17.98 -10.14 -6.64
CA LYS A 4 18.77 -9.36 -7.61
C LYS A 4 18.02 -9.50 -8.94
N ARG A 5 17.75 -8.43 -9.69
CA ARG A 5 18.77 -7.59 -10.36
C ARG A 5 18.37 -6.12 -10.54
N ASP A 6 19.39 -5.31 -10.27
CA ASP A 6 19.79 -3.96 -10.72
C ASP A 6 18.83 -2.76 -10.71
N LEU A 7 19.33 -1.67 -10.11
CA LEU A 7 18.82 -0.32 -10.29
C LEU A 7 19.32 0.20 -11.65
N VAL A 8 18.40 0.45 -12.56
CA VAL A 8 18.69 1.06 -13.85
C VAL A 8 18.63 2.58 -13.67
N ASN A 9 19.80 3.23 -13.62
CA ASN A 9 19.90 4.68 -13.59
C ASN A 9 19.60 5.25 -14.97
N ILE A 10 18.65 6.18 -15.06
CA ILE A 10 18.32 6.88 -16.29
C ILE A 10 18.81 8.33 -16.16
N GLU A 11 19.57 8.79 -17.15
CA GLU A 11 20.41 9.99 -17.04
C GLU A 11 19.65 11.31 -16.94
N GLU A 12 18.42 11.40 -17.46
CA GLU A 12 17.66 12.68 -17.52
C GLU A 12 16.16 12.55 -17.17
N ASP A 13 15.41 11.59 -17.75
CA ASP A 13 13.98 11.36 -17.45
C ASP A 13 13.62 9.87 -17.49
N VAL A 14 12.95 9.35 -16.46
CA VAL A 14 12.54 7.94 -16.38
C VAL A 14 11.36 7.66 -17.33
N ASN A 15 11.63 7.08 -18.49
CA ASN A 15 10.61 6.49 -19.35
C ASN A 15 10.43 5.00 -19.01
N VAL A 16 9.47 4.70 -18.11
CA VAL A 16 9.17 3.35 -17.64
C VAL A 16 8.84 2.41 -18.80
N ARG A 17 8.06 2.87 -19.78
CA ARG A 17 7.63 2.04 -20.92
C ARG A 17 8.82 1.63 -21.78
N SER A 18 9.71 2.57 -22.11
CA SER A 18 10.93 2.27 -22.87
C SER A 18 11.86 1.34 -22.08
N ALA A 19 12.01 1.55 -20.78
CA ALA A 19 12.80 0.67 -19.92
C ALA A 19 12.24 -0.77 -19.94
N ILE A 20 10.92 -0.95 -19.82
CA ILE A 20 10.28 -2.27 -19.95
C ILE A 20 10.60 -2.90 -21.30
N ALA A 21 10.44 -2.15 -22.40
CA ALA A 21 10.69 -2.65 -23.74
C ALA A 21 12.13 -3.17 -23.94
N ASP A 22 13.11 -2.60 -23.24
CA ASP A 22 14.49 -3.09 -23.27
C ASP A 22 14.74 -4.26 -22.34
N ILE A 23 14.19 -4.23 -21.11
CA ILE A 23 14.36 -5.29 -20.10
C ILE A 23 13.82 -6.62 -20.61
N VAL A 24 12.58 -6.64 -21.13
CA VAL A 24 11.89 -7.88 -21.52
C VAL A 24 12.59 -8.63 -22.67
N LYS A 25 13.49 -7.97 -23.42
CA LYS A 25 14.31 -8.63 -24.46
C LYS A 25 15.32 -9.63 -23.88
N SER A 26 15.67 -9.48 -22.60
CA SER A 26 16.65 -10.31 -21.89
C SER A 26 16.03 -11.27 -20.87
N GLU A 27 14.72 -11.20 -20.69
CA GLU A 27 13.99 -12.00 -19.73
C GLU A 27 13.46 -13.32 -20.33
N PRO A 28 13.39 -14.40 -19.55
CA PRO A 28 12.65 -15.60 -19.93
C PRO A 28 11.18 -15.28 -20.20
N GLU A 29 10.59 -15.90 -21.23
CA GLU A 29 9.20 -15.64 -21.61
C GLU A 29 8.21 -16.01 -20.50
N ASP A 30 8.52 -17.02 -19.68
CA ASP A 30 7.68 -17.49 -18.58
C ASP A 30 7.83 -16.65 -17.29
N CYS A 31 8.62 -15.58 -17.33
CA CYS A 31 8.88 -14.73 -16.16
C CYS A 31 8.19 -13.36 -16.27
N PRO A 32 7.11 -13.13 -15.50
CA PRO A 32 6.51 -11.81 -15.36
C PRO A 32 7.51 -10.82 -14.79
N THR A 33 7.56 -9.62 -15.35
CA THR A 33 8.60 -8.64 -15.02
C THR A 33 7.99 -7.33 -14.54
N PHE A 34 8.27 -6.96 -13.30
CA PHE A 34 7.95 -5.65 -12.75
C PHE A 34 9.05 -4.64 -13.07
N VAL A 35 8.64 -3.44 -13.46
CA VAL A 35 9.47 -2.24 -13.42
C VAL A 35 8.87 -1.26 -12.41
N CYS A 36 9.66 -0.88 -11.41
CA CYS A 36 9.28 0.05 -10.38
C CYS A 36 9.95 1.41 -10.62
N ASN A 37 9.13 2.46 -10.76
CA ASN A 37 9.55 3.84 -10.80
C ASN A 37 9.67 4.43 -9.40
N VAL A 38 10.88 4.48 -8.87
CA VAL A 38 11.15 5.04 -7.53
C VAL A 38 10.86 6.54 -7.48
N ASP A 39 11.00 7.25 -8.60
CA ASP A 39 10.69 8.68 -8.68
C ASP A 39 9.21 8.97 -8.39
N ASP A 40 8.30 8.05 -8.75
CA ASP A 40 6.88 8.18 -8.46
C ASP A 40 6.62 8.19 -6.94
N ILE A 41 7.27 7.29 -6.19
CA ILE A 41 7.15 7.23 -4.72
C ILE A 41 7.64 8.54 -4.08
N ILE A 42 8.75 9.09 -4.58
CA ILE A 42 9.32 10.35 -4.11
C ILE A 42 8.37 11.52 -4.43
N ALA A 43 7.86 11.59 -5.65
CA ALA A 43 6.92 12.63 -6.07
C ALA A 43 5.62 12.59 -5.23
N LYS A 44 5.10 11.39 -4.92
CA LYS A 44 3.96 11.22 -4.02
C LYS A 44 4.24 11.76 -2.62
N HIS A 45 5.42 11.50 -2.06
CA HIS A 45 5.78 12.08 -0.77
C HIS A 45 5.83 13.62 -0.79
N GLU A 46 6.38 14.21 -1.85
CA GLU A 46 6.44 15.67 -1.98
C GLU A 46 5.06 16.30 -2.13
N LEU A 47 4.20 15.67 -2.93
CA LEU A 47 2.82 16.08 -3.09
C LEU A 47 2.06 15.99 -1.76
N TRP A 48 2.22 14.89 -1.01
CA TRP A 48 1.66 14.75 0.34
C TRP A 48 2.08 15.89 1.25
N ARG A 49 3.39 16.17 1.33
CA ARG A 49 3.92 17.25 2.18
C ARG A 49 3.38 18.63 1.81
N LYS A 50 3.14 18.86 0.52
CA LYS A 50 2.56 20.11 0.02
C LYS A 50 1.07 20.23 0.39
N LEU A 51 0.31 19.15 0.21
CA LEU A 51 -1.14 19.16 0.35
C LEU A 51 -1.61 18.97 1.79
N MET A 52 -0.91 18.16 2.59
CA MET A 52 -1.30 17.78 3.96
C MET A 52 -0.13 17.92 4.94
N PRO A 53 0.42 19.14 5.13
CA PRO A 53 1.67 19.35 5.88
C PRO A 53 1.59 19.02 7.37
N ARG A 54 0.39 18.93 7.96
CA ARG A 54 0.18 18.57 9.37
C ARG A 54 0.12 17.06 9.62
N ILE A 55 0.09 16.24 8.56
CA ILE A 55 -0.22 14.81 8.66
C ILE A 55 1.03 14.01 8.31
N GLU A 56 1.53 13.27 9.28
CA GLU A 56 2.71 12.41 9.14
C GLU A 56 2.31 11.04 8.57
N PRO A 57 2.80 10.65 7.37
CA PRO A 57 2.50 9.33 6.82
C PRO A 57 3.25 8.22 7.54
N HIS A 58 2.52 7.19 7.92
CA HIS A 58 3.03 5.87 8.27
C HIS A 58 2.66 4.88 7.16
N TYR A 59 3.64 4.45 6.37
CA TYR A 59 3.38 3.56 5.23
C TYR A 59 2.84 2.21 5.69
N ALA A 60 1.70 1.78 5.11
CA ALA A 60 1.10 0.48 5.42
C ALA A 60 1.88 -0.65 4.71
N VAL A 61 2.76 -1.34 5.45
CA VAL A 61 3.70 -2.35 4.92
C VAL A 61 2.99 -3.45 4.12
N LYS A 62 1.82 -3.88 4.60
CA LYS A 62 0.93 -4.87 3.97
C LYS A 62 0.56 -4.57 2.51
N CYS A 63 0.73 -3.34 2.05
CA CYS A 63 0.37 -2.93 0.68
C CYS A 63 1.41 -3.40 -0.35
N ASN A 64 2.70 -3.22 -0.05
CA ASN A 64 3.84 -3.70 -0.83
C ASN A 64 5.08 -3.72 0.09
N ASP A 65 5.54 -4.91 0.43
CA ASP A 65 6.62 -5.10 1.39
C ASP A 65 8.01 -5.21 0.75
N SER A 66 8.15 -4.86 -0.55
CA SER A 66 9.42 -4.95 -1.26
C SER A 66 10.50 -4.09 -0.60
N ASP A 67 11.74 -4.61 -0.54
CA ASP A 67 12.85 -3.96 0.17
C ASP A 67 13.13 -2.55 -0.38
N ILE A 68 13.01 -2.34 -1.70
CA ILE A 68 13.19 -1.00 -2.31
C ILE A 68 12.15 0.00 -1.80
N VAL A 69 10.88 -0.41 -1.65
CA VAL A 69 9.79 0.47 -1.20
C VAL A 69 10.05 0.83 0.25
N LEU A 70 10.26 -0.16 1.11
CA LEU A 70 10.47 0.07 2.54
C LEU A 70 11.69 0.98 2.78
N ARG A 71 12.79 0.77 2.06
CA ARG A 71 13.98 1.62 2.19
C ARG A 71 13.79 3.02 1.62
N THR A 72 13.07 3.16 0.50
CA THR A 72 12.75 4.47 -0.08
C THR A 72 11.89 5.27 0.90
N ILE A 73 10.82 4.67 1.43
CA ILE A 73 9.95 5.28 2.45
C ILE A 73 10.75 5.67 3.70
N ALA A 74 11.62 4.78 4.18
CA ALA A 74 12.48 5.05 5.33
C ALA A 74 13.46 6.21 5.06
N ALA A 75 14.13 6.23 3.91
CA ALA A 75 15.05 7.28 3.48
C ALA A 75 14.35 8.65 3.34
N LEU A 76 13.07 8.65 2.94
CA LEU A 76 12.22 9.85 2.90
C LEU A 76 11.78 10.32 4.30
N GLY A 77 12.00 9.51 5.33
CA GLY A 77 11.79 9.87 6.74
C GLY A 77 10.39 9.55 7.27
N LEU A 78 9.57 8.81 6.53
CA LEU A 78 8.21 8.41 6.95
C LEU A 78 8.27 7.36 8.06
N GLY A 79 7.12 7.13 8.71
CA GLY A 79 6.95 5.97 9.59
C GLY A 79 6.29 4.79 8.90
N PHE A 80 5.90 3.78 9.68
CA PHE A 80 5.36 2.53 9.17
C PHE A 80 4.19 2.04 10.02
N ASP A 81 3.09 1.68 9.35
CA ASP A 81 2.03 0.86 9.89
C ASP A 81 2.40 -0.61 9.66
N CYS A 82 2.60 -1.33 10.76
CA CYS A 82 2.84 -2.77 10.78
C CYS A 82 1.65 -3.52 11.39
N ALA A 83 1.30 -4.66 10.82
CA ALA A 83 0.21 -5.53 11.23
C ALA A 83 0.67 -6.86 11.84
N SER A 84 1.98 -7.15 11.84
CA SER A 84 2.51 -8.41 12.39
C SER A 84 3.94 -8.27 12.92
N LYS A 85 4.37 -9.27 13.69
CA LYS A 85 5.77 -9.41 14.13
C LYS A 85 6.75 -9.37 12.94
N VAL A 86 6.41 -10.04 11.83
CA VAL A 86 7.29 -10.15 10.65
C VAL A 86 7.47 -8.80 9.97
N GLU A 87 6.40 -7.99 9.88
CA GLU A 87 6.51 -6.63 9.34
C GLU A 87 7.35 -5.72 10.24
N ILE A 88 7.17 -5.81 11.56
CA ILE A 88 7.99 -5.09 12.54
C ILE A 88 9.47 -5.49 12.40
N GLU A 89 9.77 -6.80 12.36
CA GLU A 89 11.12 -7.34 12.14
C GLU A 89 11.75 -6.74 10.88
N ARG A 90 10.99 -6.72 9.78
CA ARG A 90 11.46 -6.22 8.49
C ARG A 90 11.77 -4.73 8.53
N VAL A 91 10.86 -3.91 9.06
CA VAL A 91 11.05 -2.46 9.18
C VAL A 91 12.21 -2.11 10.11
N LEU A 92 12.35 -2.81 11.24
CA LEU A 92 13.50 -2.62 12.14
C LEU A 92 14.82 -3.06 11.50
N SER A 93 14.82 -4.13 10.69
CA SER A 93 16.04 -4.63 10.04
C SER A 93 16.68 -3.65 9.05
N ILE A 94 15.91 -2.68 8.55
CA ILE A 94 16.40 -1.61 7.67
C ILE A 94 16.80 -0.33 8.44
N GLY A 95 16.80 -0.37 9.78
CA GLY A 95 17.32 0.70 10.64
C GLY A 95 16.31 1.79 11.00
N VAL A 96 15.00 1.53 10.83
CA VAL A 96 13.95 2.47 11.22
C VAL A 96 13.87 2.58 12.74
N ASP A 97 13.71 3.80 13.24
CA ASP A 97 13.49 4.07 14.66
C ASP A 97 12.14 3.48 15.11
N PRO A 98 12.08 2.65 16.17
CA PRO A 98 10.85 2.07 16.69
C PRO A 98 9.74 3.09 16.98
N SER A 99 10.08 4.33 17.33
CA SER A 99 9.11 5.42 17.57
C SER A 99 8.32 5.85 16.34
N LYS A 100 8.78 5.46 15.14
CA LYS A 100 8.11 5.69 13.86
C LYS A 100 7.21 4.51 13.44
N ILE A 101 7.05 3.50 14.29
CA ILE A 101 6.22 2.33 13.99
C ILE A 101 4.94 2.40 14.83
N ILE A 102 3.80 2.25 14.17
CA ILE A 102 2.52 1.92 14.81
C ILE A 102 2.18 0.46 14.51
N PHE A 103 1.83 -0.32 15.54
CA PHE A 103 1.32 -1.67 15.37
C PHE A 103 -0.21 -1.62 15.26
N ALA A 104 -0.72 -1.38 14.05
CA ALA A 104 -2.12 -1.00 13.83
C ALA A 104 -3.09 -2.17 13.59
N HIS A 105 -2.70 -3.40 13.93
CA HIS A 105 -3.64 -4.51 13.98
C HIS A 105 -4.43 -4.49 15.30
N THR A 106 -5.77 -4.44 15.26
CA THR A 106 -6.57 -4.31 16.49
C THR A 106 -6.72 -5.59 17.29
N VAL A 107 -6.48 -6.76 16.69
CA VAL A 107 -6.52 -8.08 17.37
C VAL A 107 -5.21 -8.87 17.21
N LYS A 108 -4.29 -8.77 18.17
CA LYS A 108 -2.89 -9.24 18.03
C LYS A 108 -2.62 -10.54 18.78
N PHE A 109 -1.63 -11.32 18.34
CA PHE A 109 -1.12 -12.44 19.14
C PHE A 109 -0.27 -11.93 20.31
N ASP A 110 -0.31 -12.61 21.46
CA ASP A 110 0.47 -12.24 22.65
C ASP A 110 1.98 -12.18 22.36
N ASN A 111 2.50 -13.15 21.59
CA ASN A 111 3.90 -13.19 21.21
C ASN A 111 4.30 -12.04 20.25
N HIS A 112 3.36 -11.49 19.47
CA HIS A 112 3.60 -10.31 18.64
C HIS A 112 3.64 -9.04 19.50
N ILE A 113 2.71 -8.89 20.45
CA ILE A 113 2.71 -7.78 21.41
C ILE A 113 4.02 -7.76 22.19
N LYS A 114 4.43 -8.93 22.73
CA LYS A 114 5.68 -9.08 23.47
C LYS A 114 6.90 -8.71 22.63
N TYR A 115 6.98 -9.24 21.41
CA TYR A 115 8.09 -8.92 20.50
C TYR A 115 8.18 -7.43 20.19
N ALA A 116 7.04 -6.78 19.91
CA ALA A 116 6.99 -5.36 19.60
C ALA A 116 7.57 -4.52 20.75
N VAL A 117 7.13 -4.77 22.00
CA VAL A 117 7.63 -4.00 23.15
C VAL A 117 9.08 -4.32 23.53
N GLU A 118 9.53 -5.57 23.34
CA GLU A 118 10.95 -5.96 23.50
C GLU A 118 11.86 -5.18 22.52
N ASN A 119 11.31 -4.70 21.41
CA ASN A 119 11.99 -3.88 20.41
C ASN A 119 11.55 -2.40 20.45
N ASN A 120 10.97 -1.94 21.55
CA ASN A 120 10.55 -0.55 21.79
C ASN A 120 9.45 -0.03 20.85
N VAL A 121 8.68 -0.90 20.19
CA VAL A 121 7.46 -0.54 19.47
C VAL A 121 6.28 -0.60 20.45
N THR A 122 5.88 0.56 20.96
CA THR A 122 4.90 0.67 22.05
C THR A 122 3.54 1.22 21.64
N LEU A 123 3.42 1.85 20.46
CA LEU A 123 2.17 2.43 19.96
C LEU A 123 1.35 1.36 19.23
N MET A 124 0.16 1.03 19.72
CA MET A 124 -0.64 -0.08 19.20
C MET A 124 -2.14 0.22 19.20
N THR A 125 -2.88 -0.29 18.22
CA THR A 125 -4.34 -0.10 18.16
C THR A 125 -5.11 -1.17 18.93
N PHE A 126 -6.35 -0.87 19.31
CA PHE A 126 -7.33 -1.82 19.84
C PHE A 126 -8.76 -1.36 19.54
N ASP A 127 -9.72 -2.27 19.54
CA ASP A 127 -11.14 -1.98 19.33
C ASP A 127 -12.07 -2.85 20.21
N THR A 128 -11.53 -3.67 21.11
CA THR A 128 -12.31 -4.56 21.98
C THR A 128 -11.78 -4.57 23.41
N GLU A 129 -12.66 -4.90 24.37
CA GLU A 129 -12.29 -5.11 25.78
C GLU A 129 -11.24 -6.22 25.92
N HIS A 130 -11.40 -7.33 25.18
CA HIS A 130 -10.48 -8.46 25.26
C HIS A 130 -9.05 -8.03 24.87
N GLU A 131 -8.91 -7.29 23.76
CA GLU A 131 -7.61 -6.81 23.32
C GLU A 131 -6.99 -5.86 24.35
N LEU A 132 -7.78 -4.93 24.88
CA LEU A 132 -7.32 -3.96 25.86
C LEU A 132 -6.74 -4.64 27.11
N ARG A 133 -7.44 -5.65 27.64
CA ARG A 133 -6.98 -6.45 28.79
C ARG A 133 -5.73 -7.25 28.44
N LYS A 134 -5.67 -7.85 27.25
CA LYS A 134 -4.51 -8.61 26.76
C LYS A 134 -3.27 -7.74 26.62
N MET A 135 -3.39 -6.55 26.03
CA MET A 135 -2.31 -5.58 25.91
C MET A 135 -1.81 -5.17 27.29
N LYS A 136 -2.71 -4.84 28.23
CA LYS A 136 -2.34 -4.48 29.60
C LYS A 136 -1.61 -5.62 30.33
N ALA A 137 -2.08 -6.87 30.18
CA ALA A 137 -1.48 -8.04 30.82
C ALA A 137 -0.11 -8.40 30.23
N THR A 138 0.04 -8.28 28.91
CA THR A 138 1.28 -8.66 28.20
C THR A 138 2.35 -7.60 28.28
N ALA A 139 1.97 -6.32 28.14
CA ALA A 139 2.90 -5.21 28.04
C ALA A 139 2.29 -3.91 28.62
N PRO A 140 2.45 -3.66 29.94
CA PRO A 140 1.87 -2.49 30.61
C PRO A 140 2.36 -1.11 30.10
N CYS A 141 3.48 -1.07 29.37
CA CYS A 141 4.06 0.15 28.78
C CYS A 141 3.44 0.55 27.43
N VAL A 142 2.49 -0.21 26.92
CA VAL A 142 1.83 0.09 25.65
C VAL A 142 1.06 1.40 25.73
N ARG A 143 1.23 2.22 24.69
CA ARG A 143 0.41 3.38 24.39
C ARG A 143 -0.67 2.94 23.40
N ALA A 144 -1.90 2.86 23.88
CA ALA A 144 -3.03 2.32 23.14
C ALA A 144 -3.73 3.41 22.31
N VAL A 145 -4.15 3.06 21.10
CA VAL A 145 -4.95 3.91 20.20
C VAL A 145 -6.28 3.21 19.95
N ILE A 146 -7.39 3.84 20.32
CA ILE A 146 -8.72 3.24 20.09
C ILE A 146 -9.09 3.38 18.62
N ARG A 147 -9.35 2.27 17.93
CA ARG A 147 -9.83 2.30 16.55
C ARG A 147 -11.35 2.36 16.53
N ILE A 148 -11.91 3.39 15.93
CA ILE A 148 -13.35 3.51 15.70
C ILE A 148 -13.75 3.01 14.31
N ARG A 149 -14.96 2.49 14.21
CA ARG A 149 -15.58 2.07 12.94
C ARG A 149 -16.08 3.29 12.18
N TYR A 150 -15.83 3.28 10.88
CA TYR A 150 -16.46 4.19 9.93
C TYR A 150 -16.76 3.43 8.64
N ASP A 151 -18.04 3.25 8.33
CA ASP A 151 -18.47 2.51 7.15
C ASP A 151 -18.69 3.48 5.98
N SER A 152 -17.81 3.41 4.97
CA SER A 152 -17.95 4.16 3.72
C SER A 152 -18.38 3.25 2.56
N ASN A 153 -18.60 3.84 1.39
CA ASN A 153 -18.84 3.11 0.13
C ASN A 153 -17.53 2.63 -0.55
N ALA A 154 -16.51 2.26 0.23
CA ALA A 154 -15.24 1.74 -0.29
C ALA A 154 -15.40 0.38 -0.96
N LYS A 155 -14.50 0.07 -1.92
CA LYS A 155 -14.39 -1.28 -2.49
C LYS A 155 -14.02 -2.33 -1.44
N VAL A 156 -13.15 -1.93 -0.49
CA VAL A 156 -12.76 -2.77 0.65
C VAL A 156 -13.27 -2.14 1.94
N VAL A 157 -14.37 -2.69 2.47
CA VAL A 157 -14.98 -2.29 3.74
C VAL A 157 -14.32 -3.05 4.89
N LEU A 158 -13.78 -2.32 5.87
CA LEU A 158 -13.11 -2.91 7.04
C LEU A 158 -13.98 -2.94 8.30
N GLY A 159 -15.03 -2.12 8.37
CA GLY A 159 -15.85 -1.92 9.56
C GLY A 159 -16.62 -3.16 10.02
N THR A 160 -16.88 -4.12 9.12
CA THR A 160 -17.49 -5.41 9.49
C THR A 160 -16.60 -6.27 10.37
N LYS A 161 -15.27 -6.07 10.31
CA LYS A 161 -14.27 -6.83 11.05
C LYS A 161 -13.60 -6.03 12.16
N PHE A 162 -13.40 -4.73 11.95
CA PHE A 162 -12.57 -3.89 12.81
C PHE A 162 -13.22 -2.55 13.15
N GLY A 163 -12.88 -2.02 14.32
CA GLY A 163 -13.33 -0.73 14.82
C GLY A 163 -14.58 -0.86 15.69
N CYS A 164 -14.55 -0.18 16.83
CA CYS A 164 -15.71 -0.06 17.71
C CYS A 164 -16.61 1.10 17.26
N ASP A 165 -17.90 1.01 17.53
CA ASP A 165 -18.84 2.10 17.32
C ASP A 165 -18.44 3.33 18.16
N PRO A 166 -18.27 4.51 17.55
CA PRO A 166 -17.79 5.70 18.26
C PRO A 166 -18.78 6.22 19.31
N TYR A 167 -20.06 5.89 19.21
CA TYR A 167 -21.11 6.42 20.10
C TYR A 167 -21.55 5.42 21.17
N THR A 168 -21.60 4.13 20.84
CA THR A 168 -22.18 3.10 21.69
C THR A 168 -21.15 2.18 22.36
N GLU A 169 -19.99 1.97 21.74
CA GLU A 169 -18.97 1.03 22.24
C GLU A 169 -17.73 1.75 22.78
N ALA A 170 -17.25 2.80 22.11
CA ALA A 170 -16.07 3.56 22.53
C ALA A 170 -16.15 4.12 23.97
N PRO A 171 -17.29 4.66 24.46
CA PRO A 171 -17.38 5.15 25.84
C PRO A 171 -17.03 4.06 26.88
N GLY A 172 -17.61 2.85 26.73
CA GLY A 172 -17.37 1.75 27.65
C GLY A 172 -15.92 1.24 27.60
N LEU A 173 -15.31 1.24 26.41
CA LEU A 173 -13.90 0.88 26.25
C LEU A 173 -12.95 1.88 26.93
N LEU A 174 -13.24 3.17 26.85
CA LEU A 174 -12.43 4.22 27.49
C LEU A 174 -12.58 4.22 29.02
N GLU A 175 -13.79 3.99 29.53
CA GLU A 175 -14.04 3.77 30.96
C GLU A 175 -13.25 2.56 31.47
N LEU A 176 -13.29 1.46 30.73
CA LEU A 176 -12.53 0.27 31.04
C LEU A 176 -11.03 0.56 31.04
N ALA A 177 -10.51 1.25 30.02
CA ALA A 177 -9.09 1.59 29.91
C ALA A 177 -8.58 2.36 31.12
N LYS A 178 -9.36 3.35 31.57
CA LYS A 178 -9.09 4.10 32.80
C LYS A 178 -9.08 3.18 34.02
N SER A 179 -10.06 2.27 34.13
CA SER A 179 -10.17 1.35 35.28
C SER A 179 -9.01 0.35 35.38
N VAL A 180 -8.50 -0.13 34.24
CA VAL A 180 -7.37 -1.08 34.18
C VAL A 180 -6.00 -0.38 34.17
N GLY A 181 -6.00 0.95 34.02
CA GLY A 181 -4.80 1.79 34.03
C GLY A 181 -3.88 1.52 32.84
N ILE A 182 -4.44 1.36 31.64
CA ILE A 182 -3.66 1.37 30.37
C ILE A 182 -3.73 2.76 29.76
N ASP A 183 -2.60 3.23 29.22
CA ASP A 183 -2.48 4.57 28.64
C ASP A 183 -3.11 4.59 27.25
N VAL A 184 -4.29 5.20 27.10
CA VAL A 184 -4.93 5.43 25.80
C VAL A 184 -4.64 6.86 25.39
N VAL A 185 -4.01 7.02 24.23
CA VAL A 185 -3.37 8.28 23.81
C VAL A 185 -4.02 8.91 22.58
N GLY A 186 -4.98 8.23 21.96
CA GLY A 186 -5.54 8.73 20.72
C GLY A 186 -6.61 7.83 20.11
N VAL A 187 -7.10 8.30 18.97
CA VAL A 187 -8.12 7.62 18.15
C VAL A 187 -7.55 7.34 16.77
N SER A 188 -7.87 6.17 16.22
CA SER A 188 -7.68 5.87 14.81
C SER A 188 -8.99 5.50 14.12
N PHE A 189 -9.05 5.68 12.80
CA PHE A 189 -10.12 5.12 11.96
C PHE A 189 -9.54 4.73 10.60
N HIS A 190 -10.33 4.05 9.77
CA HIS A 190 -9.96 3.77 8.40
C HIS A 190 -11.21 3.76 7.53
N VAL A 191 -11.32 4.65 6.54
CA VAL A 191 -12.54 4.79 5.73
C VAL A 191 -12.74 3.65 4.74
N GLY A 192 -11.68 2.93 4.38
CA GLY A 192 -11.70 1.79 3.46
C GLY A 192 -10.82 2.03 2.24
N SER A 193 -10.45 0.98 1.50
CA SER A 193 -9.55 1.10 0.35
C SER A 193 -10.35 1.15 -0.97
N GLY A 194 -9.83 1.91 -1.95
CA GLY A 194 -10.44 2.06 -3.27
C GLY A 194 -11.72 2.91 -3.28
N SER A 195 -11.94 3.74 -2.24
CA SER A 195 -13.06 4.67 -2.18
C SER A 195 -12.73 5.97 -2.92
N LYS A 196 -13.70 6.53 -3.65
CA LYS A 196 -13.64 7.90 -4.19
C LYS A 196 -14.35 8.91 -3.30
N ASP A 197 -14.80 8.47 -2.13
CA ASP A 197 -15.58 9.28 -1.20
C ASP A 197 -14.68 10.04 -0.23
N PHE A 198 -14.31 11.25 -0.61
CA PHE A 198 -13.57 12.20 0.23
C PHE A 198 -14.42 12.74 1.40
N VAL A 199 -15.75 12.73 1.31
CA VAL A 199 -16.66 13.18 2.38
C VAL A 199 -16.58 12.22 3.57
N SER A 200 -16.34 10.94 3.32
CA SER A 200 -16.12 9.95 4.37
C SER A 200 -14.95 10.29 5.30
N PHE A 201 -13.85 10.85 4.78
CA PHE A 201 -12.75 11.32 5.65
C PHE A 201 -13.19 12.48 6.54
N TYR A 202 -13.88 13.47 5.98
CA TYR A 202 -14.39 14.62 6.75
C TYR A 202 -15.26 14.14 7.93
N ASN A 203 -16.25 13.29 7.66
CA ASN A 203 -17.16 12.78 8.68
C ASN A 203 -16.44 11.87 9.71
N ALA A 204 -15.50 11.03 9.28
CA ALA A 204 -14.75 10.17 10.20
C ALA A 204 -13.89 10.98 11.18
N ILE A 205 -13.30 12.10 10.74
CA ILE A 205 -12.57 13.05 11.61
C ILE A 205 -13.53 13.66 12.66
N HIS A 206 -14.76 14.02 12.26
CA HIS A 206 -15.79 14.48 13.21
C HIS A 206 -16.17 13.38 14.24
N SER A 207 -16.30 12.12 13.82
CA SER A 207 -16.52 11.00 14.74
C SER A 207 -15.34 10.78 15.69
N ALA A 208 -14.09 10.94 15.22
CA ALA A 208 -12.93 10.89 16.08
C ALA A 208 -12.92 12.03 17.10
N ASN A 209 -13.30 13.25 16.70
CA ASN A 209 -13.41 14.41 17.59
C ASN A 209 -14.45 14.18 18.71
N HIS A 210 -15.56 13.51 18.40
CA HIS A 210 -16.53 13.09 19.42
C HIS A 210 -15.89 12.21 20.50
N VAL A 211 -15.07 11.23 20.09
CA VAL A 211 -14.37 10.30 21.00
C VAL A 211 -13.28 11.02 21.81
N PHE A 212 -12.59 12.01 21.22
CA PHE A 212 -11.70 12.93 21.95
C PHE A 212 -12.44 13.68 23.07
N GLY A 213 -13.68 14.13 22.81
CA GLY A 213 -14.55 14.74 23.83
C GLY A 213 -14.83 13.80 25.00
N ILE A 214 -15.20 12.56 24.71
CA ILE A 214 -15.43 11.52 25.73
C ILE A 214 -14.17 11.26 26.56
N ALA A 215 -13.01 11.13 25.90
CA ALA A 215 -11.73 10.92 26.57
C ALA A 215 -11.40 12.06 27.53
N LYS A 216 -11.62 13.31 27.11
CA LYS A 216 -11.43 14.51 27.94
C LYS A 216 -12.35 14.51 29.17
N ASP A 217 -13.62 14.16 29.01
CA ASP A 217 -14.58 14.10 30.13
C ASP A 217 -14.21 12.99 31.13
N LEU A 218 -13.61 11.91 30.65
CA LEU A 218 -13.05 10.85 31.48
C LEU A 218 -11.67 11.22 32.07
N GLY A 219 -11.09 12.36 31.74
CA GLY A 219 -9.77 12.78 32.20
C GLY A 219 -8.60 11.98 31.60
N LEU A 220 -8.80 11.35 30.44
CA LEU A 220 -7.74 10.76 29.62
C LEU A 220 -7.08 11.87 28.79
N HIS A 221 -5.77 11.73 28.54
CA HIS A 221 -5.02 12.68 27.73
C HIS A 221 -4.75 12.10 26.35
N PHE A 222 -5.49 12.60 25.34
CA PHE A 222 -5.21 12.26 23.95
C PHE A 222 -4.30 13.30 23.31
N ASP A 223 -3.27 12.82 22.64
CA ASP A 223 -2.29 13.61 21.89
C ASP A 223 -2.12 13.12 20.44
N LEU A 224 -2.87 12.09 20.03
CA LEU A 224 -2.74 11.44 18.72
C LEU A 224 -4.09 11.27 18.00
N LEU A 225 -4.16 11.74 16.77
CA LEU A 225 -5.17 11.36 15.80
C LEU A 225 -4.52 10.57 14.67
N ASP A 226 -5.09 9.43 14.32
CA ASP A 226 -4.70 8.65 13.17
C ASP A 226 -5.88 8.53 12.18
N ILE A 227 -5.72 9.09 11.00
CA ILE A 227 -6.79 9.12 9.99
C ILE A 227 -6.78 7.90 9.06
N GLY A 228 -5.89 6.94 9.31
CA GLY A 228 -5.78 5.69 8.56
C GLY A 228 -5.41 5.88 7.09
N GLY A 229 -5.77 4.89 6.28
CA GLY A 229 -5.53 4.84 4.84
C GLY A 229 -6.80 5.03 4.01
N GLY A 230 -6.68 4.69 2.71
CA GLY A 230 -7.78 4.82 1.74
C GLY A 230 -7.53 5.86 0.66
N PHE A 231 -6.45 6.63 0.77
CA PHE A 231 -6.01 7.60 -0.24
C PHE A 231 -5.69 6.91 -1.58
N PRO A 232 -6.14 7.47 -2.71
CA PRO A 232 -5.96 6.86 -4.03
C PRO A 232 -4.51 6.97 -4.51
N GLY A 233 -4.01 5.97 -5.25
CA GLY A 233 -2.64 5.97 -5.76
C GLY A 233 -2.51 6.25 -7.27
N LYS A 234 -3.60 6.31 -8.04
CA LYS A 234 -3.55 6.54 -9.48
C LYS A 234 -3.47 8.04 -9.81
N PRO A 235 -2.73 8.43 -10.87
CA PRO A 235 -2.68 9.83 -11.33
C PRO A 235 -4.05 10.40 -11.76
N SER A 236 -4.98 9.53 -12.15
CA SER A 236 -6.34 9.94 -12.55
C SER A 236 -7.24 10.32 -11.37
N ASP A 237 -6.83 10.01 -10.13
CA ASP A 237 -7.61 10.29 -8.93
C ASP A 237 -7.15 11.62 -8.29
N SER A 238 -8.09 12.41 -7.78
CA SER A 238 -7.84 13.75 -7.24
C SER A 238 -7.44 13.72 -5.77
N ILE A 239 -6.16 13.51 -5.47
CA ILE A 239 -5.65 13.59 -4.08
C ILE A 239 -5.88 14.99 -3.48
N GLU A 240 -5.86 16.04 -4.30
CA GLU A 240 -6.14 17.42 -3.92
C GLU A 240 -7.51 17.55 -3.25
N THR A 241 -8.55 16.92 -3.80
CA THR A 241 -9.90 16.96 -3.23
C THR A 241 -9.98 16.24 -1.87
N PHE A 242 -9.26 15.13 -1.70
CA PHE A 242 -9.14 14.47 -0.40
C PHE A 242 -8.44 15.38 0.61
N ALA A 243 -7.32 16.00 0.21
CA ALA A 243 -6.55 16.89 1.06
C ALA A 243 -7.38 18.12 1.50
N GLU A 244 -8.17 18.72 0.60
CA GLU A 244 -9.07 19.84 0.93
C GLU A 244 -10.04 19.47 2.06
N HIS A 245 -10.74 18.33 1.94
CA HIS A 245 -11.73 17.89 2.93
C HIS A 245 -11.08 17.47 4.25
N VAL A 246 -9.95 16.76 4.18
CA VAL A 246 -9.19 16.35 5.36
C VAL A 246 -8.68 17.57 6.12
N ASN A 247 -8.06 18.53 5.42
CA ASN A 247 -7.53 19.74 6.06
C ASN A 247 -8.65 20.60 6.66
N ALA A 248 -9.80 20.73 5.99
CA ALA A 248 -10.96 21.44 6.54
C ALA A 248 -11.43 20.80 7.85
N ALA A 249 -11.61 19.47 7.89
CA ALA A 249 -12.01 18.77 9.10
C ALA A 249 -10.96 18.86 10.22
N ILE A 250 -9.66 18.79 9.89
CA ILE A 250 -8.56 18.95 10.84
C ILE A 250 -8.55 20.36 11.44
N GLU A 251 -8.77 21.41 10.64
CA GLU A 251 -8.82 22.78 11.15
C GLU A 251 -10.02 23.00 12.08
N GLU A 252 -11.17 22.42 11.74
CA GLU A 252 -12.39 22.51 12.56
C GLU A 252 -12.29 21.73 13.88
N CYS A 253 -11.78 20.49 13.83
CA CYS A 253 -11.83 19.55 14.96
C CYS A 253 -10.53 19.47 15.77
N PHE A 254 -9.38 19.68 15.12
CA PHE A 254 -8.05 19.39 15.65
C PHE A 254 -7.06 20.54 15.40
N SER A 255 -7.49 21.78 15.63
CA SER A 255 -6.67 22.99 15.46
C SER A 255 -5.51 23.13 16.46
N ASP A 256 -5.53 22.39 17.58
CA ASP A 256 -4.41 22.39 18.54
C ASP A 256 -3.15 21.78 17.88
N PRO A 257 -2.06 22.55 17.71
CA PRO A 257 -0.83 22.05 17.10
C PRO A 257 -0.10 20.99 17.94
N LYS A 258 -0.49 20.78 19.20
CA LYS A 258 0.06 19.72 20.06
C LYS A 258 -0.51 18.34 19.73
N ILE A 259 -1.66 18.28 19.06
CA ILE A 259 -2.22 16.99 18.61
C ILE A 259 -1.41 16.55 17.40
N ARG A 260 -0.68 15.45 17.57
CA ARG A 260 0.02 14.77 16.49
C ARG A 260 -1.00 14.11 15.59
N ILE A 261 -0.89 14.32 14.28
CA ILE A 261 -1.79 13.73 13.30
C ILE A 261 -0.96 12.83 12.37
N ILE A 262 -1.34 11.55 12.33
CA ILE A 262 -0.71 10.56 11.46
C ILE A 262 -1.74 10.00 10.47
N SER A 263 -1.27 9.30 9.44
CA SER A 263 -2.08 8.54 8.50
C SER A 263 -1.42 7.21 8.15
N GLU A 264 -2.17 6.27 7.57
CA GLU A 264 -1.70 4.93 7.18
C GLU A 264 -1.79 4.67 5.66
N PRO A 265 -1.27 5.54 4.77
CA PRO A 265 -1.37 5.35 3.32
C PRO A 265 -0.49 4.17 2.86
N GLY A 266 -1.12 3.19 2.20
CA GLY A 266 -0.42 2.16 1.43
C GLY A 266 -0.47 2.47 -0.07
N MET A 267 -1.65 2.26 -0.66
CA MET A 267 -1.93 2.38 -2.10
C MET A 267 -1.43 3.68 -2.71
N TYR A 268 -1.68 4.82 -2.04
CA TYR A 268 -1.22 6.14 -2.44
C TYR A 268 0.24 6.19 -2.93
N PHE A 269 1.14 5.54 -2.19
CA PHE A 269 2.58 5.61 -2.44
C PHE A 269 3.06 4.70 -3.57
N VAL A 270 2.43 3.54 -3.75
CA VAL A 270 3.02 2.47 -4.56
C VAL A 270 2.19 2.06 -5.76
N GLU A 271 0.88 2.33 -5.79
CA GLU A 271 -0.02 1.82 -6.83
C GLU A 271 0.49 2.13 -8.23
N SER A 272 0.79 3.40 -8.53
CA SER A 272 1.35 3.85 -9.81
C SER A 272 2.85 3.63 -10.00
N ALA A 273 3.55 3.25 -8.94
CA ALA A 273 5.00 3.10 -9.01
C ALA A 273 5.42 1.80 -9.71
N PHE A 274 4.53 0.83 -9.93
CA PHE A 274 4.88 -0.44 -10.56
C PHE A 274 4.04 -0.72 -11.80
N THR A 275 4.73 -1.16 -12.85
CA THR A 275 4.13 -1.70 -14.09
C THR A 275 4.61 -3.14 -14.26
N LEU A 276 3.68 -4.05 -14.52
CA LEU A 276 3.95 -5.47 -14.75
C LEU A 276 3.94 -5.77 -16.25
N ALA A 277 4.96 -6.41 -16.78
CA ALA A 277 4.99 -6.94 -18.14
C ALA A 277 4.78 -8.45 -18.12
N CYS A 278 3.82 -8.93 -18.91
CA CYS A 278 3.59 -10.35 -19.13
C CYS A 278 3.73 -10.68 -20.61
N SER A 279 4.45 -11.76 -20.92
CA SER A 279 4.54 -12.27 -22.28
C SER A 279 3.23 -12.95 -22.67
N ILE A 280 2.91 -12.98 -23.96
CA ILE A 280 1.82 -13.77 -24.53
C ILE A 280 2.40 -15.10 -25.01
N TYR A 281 2.06 -16.20 -24.34
CA TYR A 281 2.51 -17.55 -24.72
C TYR A 281 1.42 -18.35 -25.45
N GLY A 282 0.20 -17.82 -25.56
CA GLY A 282 -0.90 -18.45 -26.29
C GLY A 282 -1.94 -17.45 -26.77
N VAL A 283 -2.50 -17.69 -27.97
CA VAL A 283 -3.59 -16.89 -28.53
C VAL A 283 -4.66 -17.82 -29.08
N THR A 284 -5.91 -17.61 -28.67
CA THR A 284 -7.06 -18.28 -29.28
C THR A 284 -8.14 -17.27 -29.65
N GLU A 285 -8.92 -17.59 -30.67
CA GLU A 285 -10.01 -16.73 -31.15
C GLU A 285 -11.34 -17.44 -30.86
N SER A 286 -12.33 -16.67 -30.43
CA SER A 286 -13.70 -17.14 -30.19
C SER A 286 -14.69 -16.10 -30.70
N VAL A 287 -15.91 -16.52 -31.04
CA VAL A 287 -16.99 -15.60 -31.44
C VAL A 287 -18.01 -15.53 -30.31
N VAL A 288 -18.30 -14.32 -29.83
CA VAL A 288 -19.32 -14.07 -28.80
C VAL A 288 -20.27 -13.01 -29.35
N GLN A 289 -21.56 -13.33 -29.47
CA GLN A 289 -22.58 -12.41 -29.99
C GLN A 289 -22.20 -11.78 -31.35
N ASP A 290 -21.72 -12.60 -32.29
CA ASP A 290 -21.24 -12.20 -33.62
C ASP A 290 -20.00 -11.27 -33.63
N GLU A 291 -19.36 -11.05 -32.49
CA GLU A 291 -18.10 -10.30 -32.37
C GLU A 291 -16.91 -11.25 -32.15
N ASN A 292 -15.79 -10.98 -32.83
CA ASN A 292 -14.55 -11.69 -32.62
C ASN A 292 -13.92 -11.28 -31.28
N VAL A 293 -13.68 -12.26 -30.42
CA VAL A 293 -13.03 -12.11 -29.12
C VAL A 293 -11.70 -12.84 -29.14
N TYR A 294 -10.62 -12.11 -28.87
CA TYR A 294 -9.27 -12.66 -28.73
C TYR A 294 -9.02 -13.07 -27.28
N ASN A 295 -8.44 -14.24 -27.09
CA ASN A 295 -8.03 -14.75 -25.78
C ASN A 295 -6.51 -14.78 -25.75
N TYR A 296 -5.91 -14.00 -24.86
CA TYR A 296 -4.47 -13.94 -24.65
C TYR A 296 -4.10 -14.68 -23.37
N PHE A 297 -3.30 -15.73 -23.50
CA PHE A 297 -2.72 -16.46 -22.37
C PHE A 297 -1.37 -15.82 -22.05
N VAL A 298 -1.24 -15.31 -20.83
CA VAL A 298 -0.08 -14.53 -20.40
C VAL A 298 0.65 -15.15 -19.21
N SER A 299 1.93 -14.82 -19.05
CA SER A 299 2.81 -15.45 -18.05
C SER A 299 2.44 -15.23 -16.58
N ASP A 300 1.39 -14.47 -16.28
CA ASP A 300 0.89 -14.24 -14.92
C ASP A 300 -0.65 -14.17 -14.88
N GLY A 301 -1.23 -14.41 -13.71
CA GLY A 301 -2.66 -14.64 -13.57
C GLY A 301 -3.25 -14.27 -12.22
N VAL A 302 -4.50 -14.66 -12.02
CA VAL A 302 -5.29 -14.40 -10.81
C VAL A 302 -4.61 -14.98 -9.57
N PHE A 303 -3.96 -16.13 -9.67
CA PHE A 303 -3.24 -16.76 -8.55
C PHE A 303 -1.85 -16.14 -8.28
N GLY A 304 -1.40 -15.27 -9.18
CA GLY A 304 -0.23 -14.42 -9.03
C GLY A 304 -0.62 -12.97 -8.74
N ASN A 305 -0.07 -12.03 -9.52
CA ASN A 305 -0.19 -10.60 -9.21
C ASN A 305 -1.57 -9.99 -9.46
N PHE A 306 -2.54 -10.76 -10.01
CA PHE A 306 -3.91 -10.28 -10.26
C PHE A 306 -4.93 -10.70 -9.19
N THR A 307 -4.48 -11.29 -8.07
CA THR A 307 -5.36 -11.73 -6.98
C THR A 307 -6.30 -10.62 -6.50
N SER A 308 -5.80 -9.39 -6.40
CA SER A 308 -6.57 -8.22 -5.94
C SER A 308 -7.64 -7.75 -6.93
N VAL A 309 -7.49 -8.04 -8.23
CA VAL A 309 -8.53 -7.74 -9.23
C VAL A 309 -9.78 -8.56 -8.94
N VAL A 310 -9.62 -9.82 -8.52
CA VAL A 310 -10.75 -10.70 -8.18
C VAL A 310 -11.24 -10.48 -6.76
N SER A 311 -10.31 -10.36 -5.80
CA SER A 311 -10.66 -10.34 -4.37
C SER A 311 -11.17 -8.98 -3.89
N TYR A 312 -10.73 -7.89 -4.52
CA TYR A 312 -11.00 -6.52 -4.08
C TYR A 312 -11.56 -5.62 -5.19
N ASP A 313 -11.85 -6.19 -6.37
CA ASP A 313 -12.29 -5.45 -7.55
C ASP A 313 -11.35 -4.28 -7.92
N MET A 314 -10.05 -4.48 -7.75
CA MET A 314 -9.06 -3.47 -8.14
C MET A 314 -9.01 -3.31 -9.65
N ASP A 315 -9.01 -2.07 -10.14
CA ASP A 315 -8.95 -1.83 -11.58
C ASP A 315 -7.52 -1.99 -12.09
N VAL A 316 -7.40 -2.66 -13.24
CA VAL A 316 -6.15 -2.86 -13.96
C VAL A 316 -6.23 -2.21 -15.35
N LEU A 317 -5.11 -1.67 -15.83
CA LEU A 317 -5.01 -1.02 -17.14
C LEU A 317 -3.99 -1.75 -18.03
N PRO A 318 -4.44 -2.64 -18.92
CA PRO A 318 -3.56 -3.30 -19.88
C PRO A 318 -3.25 -2.40 -21.08
N GLU A 319 -2.02 -2.50 -21.58
CA GLU A 319 -1.53 -1.85 -22.80
C GLU A 319 -0.63 -2.83 -23.57
N ALA A 320 -0.75 -2.87 -24.90
CA ALA A 320 0.17 -3.64 -25.73
C ALA A 320 1.55 -2.94 -25.77
N LEU A 321 2.63 -3.68 -25.52
CA LEU A 321 3.99 -3.14 -25.57
C LEU A 321 4.51 -3.03 -27.01
N ARG A 322 3.95 -2.10 -27.78
CA ARG A 322 4.31 -1.82 -29.18
C ARG A 322 3.87 -0.42 -29.58
N ASP A 323 4.46 0.15 -30.64
CA ASP A 323 4.18 1.55 -31.00
C ASP A 323 2.94 1.75 -31.89
N ASP A 324 2.37 0.65 -32.42
CA ASP A 324 1.15 0.69 -33.22
C ASP A 324 -0.11 0.46 -32.38
N GLU A 325 -1.03 1.43 -32.43
CA GLU A 325 -2.33 1.34 -31.75
C GLU A 325 -3.33 0.41 -32.45
N GLY A 326 -3.19 0.18 -33.77
CA GLY A 326 -3.98 -0.74 -34.57
C GLY A 326 -5.51 -0.64 -34.44
N GLU A 327 -6.23 -1.54 -35.12
CA GLU A 327 -7.64 -1.79 -34.81
C GLU A 327 -7.73 -2.60 -33.50
N LYS A 328 -8.66 -2.22 -32.61
CA LYS A 328 -8.85 -2.86 -31.30
C LYS A 328 -10.04 -3.82 -31.33
N TYR A 329 -9.87 -4.95 -30.66
CA TYR A 329 -10.86 -6.02 -30.57
C TYR A 329 -11.14 -6.36 -29.11
N LEU A 330 -12.34 -6.90 -28.85
CA LEU A 330 -12.65 -7.46 -27.55
C LEU A 330 -11.65 -8.56 -27.20
N SER A 331 -11.08 -8.46 -26.02
CA SER A 331 -9.95 -9.26 -25.60
C SER A 331 -10.13 -9.72 -24.15
N VAL A 332 -9.87 -11.00 -23.92
CA VAL A 332 -9.87 -11.64 -22.59
C VAL A 332 -8.45 -12.07 -22.26
N ILE A 333 -8.00 -11.77 -21.05
CA ILE A 333 -6.65 -12.10 -20.57
C ILE A 333 -6.75 -13.27 -19.57
N ARG A 334 -5.95 -14.30 -19.80
CA ARG A 334 -5.95 -15.57 -19.06
C ARG A 334 -4.56 -15.81 -18.50
N GLY A 335 -4.50 -16.28 -17.25
CA GLY A 335 -3.24 -16.61 -16.61
C GLY A 335 -2.70 -18.00 -16.99
N PRO A 336 -1.53 -18.37 -16.42
CA PRO A 336 -0.79 -19.55 -16.83
C PRO A 336 -1.26 -20.86 -16.19
N THR A 337 -2.13 -20.80 -15.19
CA THR A 337 -2.48 -21.99 -14.41
C THR A 337 -3.50 -22.87 -15.14
N THR A 338 -3.63 -24.11 -14.67
CA THR A 338 -4.62 -25.07 -15.19
C THR A 338 -6.05 -24.83 -14.67
N ASP A 339 -6.25 -23.81 -13.84
CA ASP A 339 -7.54 -23.50 -13.23
C ASP A 339 -8.39 -22.64 -14.18
N ALA A 340 -9.66 -23.04 -14.38
CA ALA A 340 -10.59 -22.32 -15.26
C ALA A 340 -10.93 -20.91 -14.77
N HIS A 341 -10.70 -20.61 -13.48
CA HIS A 341 -10.88 -19.30 -12.88
C HIS A 341 -9.65 -18.39 -13.01
N ASP A 342 -8.57 -18.86 -13.63
CA ASP A 342 -7.39 -18.04 -13.91
C ASP A 342 -7.60 -17.15 -15.13
N VAL A 343 -8.58 -16.26 -15.00
CA VAL A 343 -9.04 -15.35 -16.02
C VAL A 343 -9.27 -14.02 -15.34
N ILE A 344 -8.66 -12.95 -15.86
CA ILE A 344 -8.95 -11.60 -15.38
C ILE A 344 -10.43 -11.34 -15.72
N PRO A 345 -11.31 -11.05 -14.74
CA PRO A 345 -12.77 -11.04 -14.94
C PRO A 345 -13.26 -9.76 -15.61
N ARG A 346 -12.59 -9.34 -16.70
CA ARG A 346 -12.86 -8.11 -17.47
C ARG A 346 -12.57 -8.37 -18.95
N THR A 347 -13.27 -7.65 -19.81
CA THR A 347 -12.97 -7.60 -21.24
C THR A 347 -12.32 -6.26 -21.56
N PHE A 348 -11.29 -6.30 -22.38
CA PHE A 348 -10.52 -5.12 -22.78
C PHE A 348 -10.61 -4.92 -24.30
N LEU A 349 -10.42 -3.67 -24.74
CA LEU A 349 -10.19 -3.37 -26.15
C LEU A 349 -8.69 -3.26 -26.39
N LEU A 350 -8.12 -4.29 -27.02
CA LEU A 350 -6.69 -4.38 -27.29
C LEU A 350 -6.46 -4.62 -28.78
N PRO A 351 -5.33 -4.14 -29.34
CA PRO A 351 -5.00 -4.49 -30.71
C PRO A 351 -4.74 -5.99 -30.85
N LYS A 352 -4.82 -6.51 -32.08
CA LYS A 352 -4.46 -7.91 -32.35
C LYS A 352 -2.98 -8.13 -32.06
N MET A 353 -2.68 -9.02 -31.10
CA MET A 353 -1.33 -9.42 -30.69
C MET A 353 -1.08 -10.89 -31.03
N LYS A 354 0.18 -11.31 -30.99
CA LYS A 354 0.62 -12.67 -31.30
C LYS A 354 1.48 -13.25 -30.18
N TYR A 355 1.76 -14.56 -30.30
CA TYR A 355 2.77 -15.23 -29.47
C TYR A 355 4.08 -14.42 -29.44
N GLY A 356 4.64 -14.25 -28.24
CA GLY A 356 5.88 -13.53 -28.00
C GLY A 356 5.74 -12.00 -27.89
N ASP A 357 4.56 -11.44 -28.19
CA ASP A 357 4.27 -10.04 -27.83
C ASP A 357 4.08 -9.92 -26.31
N TYR A 358 4.10 -8.70 -25.79
CA TYR A 358 3.91 -8.41 -24.36
C TYR A 358 2.71 -7.51 -24.11
N ILE A 359 2.02 -7.77 -23.01
CA ILE A 359 1.03 -6.85 -22.41
C ILE A 359 1.66 -6.27 -21.15
N ILE A 360 1.68 -4.95 -21.05
CA ILE A 360 2.02 -4.28 -19.79
C ILE A 360 0.73 -3.90 -19.06
N PHE A 361 0.77 -4.01 -17.74
CA PHE A 361 -0.32 -3.69 -16.84
C PHE A 361 0.15 -2.57 -15.91
N HIS A 362 -0.44 -1.39 -16.08
CA HIS A 362 -0.16 -0.25 -15.23
C HIS A 362 -0.87 -0.38 -13.89
N TYR A 363 -0.36 0.37 -12.91
CA TYR A 363 -0.94 0.48 -11.56
C TYR A 363 -0.88 -0.82 -10.73
N MET A 364 0.19 -1.60 -10.89
CA MET A 364 0.34 -2.93 -10.30
C MET A 364 1.16 -2.94 -9.00
N GLY A 365 1.28 -1.81 -8.31
CA GLY A 365 2.16 -1.71 -7.14
C GLY A 365 1.52 -1.95 -5.78
N SER A 366 0.18 -2.00 -5.70
CA SER A 366 -0.55 -2.19 -4.43
C SER A 366 -1.31 -3.51 -4.41
N TYR A 367 -1.10 -4.32 -3.36
CA TYR A 367 -1.83 -5.59 -3.16
C TYR A 367 -1.70 -6.56 -4.34
N THR A 368 -0.51 -6.65 -4.92
CA THR A 368 -0.17 -7.56 -6.02
C THR A 368 0.76 -8.66 -5.53
N SER A 369 2.07 -8.39 -5.48
CA SER A 369 3.10 -9.36 -5.11
C SER A 369 2.92 -9.96 -3.71
N VAL A 370 2.43 -9.16 -2.77
CA VAL A 370 2.15 -9.57 -1.38
C VAL A 370 1.02 -10.62 -1.24
N LEU A 371 0.21 -10.82 -2.29
CA LEU A 371 -0.89 -11.81 -2.32
C LEU A 371 -0.58 -13.02 -3.22
N THR A 372 0.57 -13.02 -3.88
CA THR A 372 0.93 -14.06 -4.86
C THR A 372 1.15 -15.41 -4.18
N THR A 373 0.70 -16.48 -4.83
CA THR A 373 0.88 -17.86 -4.36
C THR A 373 1.71 -18.67 -5.36
N PRO A 374 2.46 -19.70 -4.92
CA PRO A 374 3.22 -20.57 -5.82
C PRO A 374 2.32 -21.63 -6.53
N PHE A 375 1.04 -21.32 -6.74
CA PHE A 375 0.06 -22.29 -7.27
C PHE A 375 0.45 -22.75 -8.69
N ASN A 376 0.38 -24.06 -8.92
CA ASN A 376 0.88 -24.72 -10.15
C ASN A 376 2.39 -24.49 -10.43
N GLY A 377 3.16 -23.96 -9.48
CA GLY A 377 4.58 -23.66 -9.65
C GLY A 377 4.87 -22.32 -10.34
N PHE A 378 3.84 -21.54 -10.65
CA PHE A 378 3.97 -20.16 -11.15
C PHE A 378 4.00 -19.15 -9.99
N GLY A 379 4.31 -17.89 -10.27
CA GLY A 379 4.22 -16.79 -9.29
C GLY A 379 5.56 -16.15 -8.90
N GLU A 380 6.68 -16.59 -9.46
CA GLU A 380 7.93 -15.84 -9.35
C GLU A 380 7.96 -14.72 -10.41
N SER A 381 8.14 -13.47 -9.97
CA SER A 381 8.32 -12.32 -10.85
C SER A 381 9.72 -11.73 -10.68
N HIS A 382 10.29 -11.22 -11.76
CA HIS A 382 11.50 -10.42 -11.69
C HIS A 382 11.16 -8.95 -11.45
N TYR A 383 12.05 -8.24 -10.75
CA TYR A 383 11.85 -6.84 -10.37
C TYR A 383 13.05 -6.02 -10.81
N TYR A 384 12.77 -4.94 -11.52
CA TYR A 384 13.70 -3.91 -11.92
C TYR A 384 13.29 -2.57 -11.34
N TYR A 385 14.27 -1.76 -10.99
CA TYR A 385 14.04 -0.48 -10.33
C TYR A 385 14.64 0.64 -11.18
N VAL A 386 13.84 1.62 -11.55
CA VAL A 386 14.29 2.81 -12.29
C VAL A 386 14.17 4.04 -11.39
N VAL A 387 15.18 4.90 -11.46
CA VAL A 387 15.26 6.15 -10.69
C VAL A 387 16.08 7.15 -11.49
N SER A 388 15.68 8.42 -11.46
CA SER A 388 16.51 9.50 -12.01
C SER A 388 17.77 9.69 -11.16
N LYS A 389 18.83 10.15 -11.81
CA LYS A 389 20.11 10.42 -11.17
C LYS A 389 20.00 11.38 -9.98
N ASP A 390 19.17 12.42 -10.07
CA ASP A 390 19.02 13.43 -9.03
C ASP A 390 18.35 12.86 -7.78
N ASN A 391 17.25 12.12 -7.96
CA ASN A 391 16.58 11.45 -6.85
C ASN A 391 17.44 10.34 -6.24
N TRP A 392 18.23 9.63 -7.06
CA TRP A 392 19.20 8.67 -6.55
C TRP A 392 20.22 9.33 -5.62
N CYS A 393 20.83 10.45 -6.05
CA CYS A 393 21.77 11.20 -5.23
C CYS A 393 21.13 11.69 -3.92
N ARG A 394 19.88 12.15 -3.99
CA ARG A 394 19.11 12.56 -2.82
C ARG A 394 18.88 11.41 -1.84
N LEU A 395 18.48 10.22 -2.31
CA LEU A 395 18.28 9.06 -1.45
C LEU A 395 19.59 8.60 -0.80
N GLN A 396 20.71 8.63 -1.53
CA GLN A 396 22.04 8.30 -0.99
C GLN A 396 22.51 9.27 0.10
N SER A 397 22.08 10.54 0.05
CA SER A 397 22.41 11.53 1.09
C SER A 397 21.66 11.30 2.41
N SER A 398 20.65 10.42 2.43
CA SER A 398 19.90 10.09 3.64
C SER A 398 20.75 9.28 4.62
N LYS A 399 20.52 9.44 5.93
CA LYS A 399 21.26 8.71 6.98
C LYS A 399 20.93 7.21 7.06
N LEU A 400 20.02 6.71 6.23
CA LEU A 400 19.58 5.32 6.23
C LEU A 400 20.20 4.57 5.05
N PRO A 401 20.88 3.44 5.28
CA PRO A 401 21.61 2.76 4.22
C PRO A 401 20.64 2.13 3.22
N LEU A 402 20.66 2.65 1.98
CA LEU A 402 20.30 1.85 0.82
C LEU A 402 21.30 0.68 0.71
N PRO A 403 20.92 -0.51 0.21
CA PRO A 403 21.81 -1.66 0.26
C PRO A 403 23.05 -1.41 -0.61
N ASN A 404 24.22 -1.87 -0.15
CA ASN A 404 25.49 -1.67 -0.87
C ASN A 404 25.47 -2.23 -2.31
N SER A 405 24.61 -3.22 -2.59
CA SER A 405 24.38 -3.75 -3.95
C SER A 405 23.81 -2.70 -4.91
N TYR A 406 23.18 -1.64 -4.41
CA TYR A 406 22.64 -0.55 -5.20
C TYR A 406 23.63 0.61 -5.36
N CYS A 407 24.57 0.80 -4.42
CA CYS A 407 25.59 1.86 -4.48
C CYS A 407 26.69 1.60 -5.54
N ASN A 408 26.94 0.35 -5.91
CA ASN A 408 28.03 -0.01 -6.83
C ASN A 408 27.76 0.35 -8.30
N LEU A 409 26.55 0.76 -8.68
CA LEU A 409 26.18 1.05 -10.07
C LEU A 409 26.70 2.40 -10.62
N LEU A 410 27.26 3.27 -9.76
CA LEU A 410 27.87 4.55 -10.18
C LEU A 410 29.39 4.59 -10.10
N CYS A 411 30.02 3.66 -9.36
CA CYS A 411 31.46 3.69 -9.13
C CYS A 411 32.28 3.00 -10.24
N GLU A 412 31.65 2.35 -11.22
CA GLU A 412 32.35 1.66 -12.33
C GLU A 412 32.38 2.44 -13.66
N LYS A 413 31.94 3.70 -13.67
CA LYS A 413 32.21 4.63 -14.79
C LYS A 413 32.99 5.85 -14.31
N LYS A 414 34.25 5.64 -13.92
CA LYS A 414 35.29 6.69 -13.92
C LYS A 414 36.56 6.17 -14.55
#